data_AF-K6XFZ0-F1
#
_entry.id   AF-K6XFZ0-F1
#
_cell.length_a   1.000
_cell.length_b   1.000
_cell.length_c   1.000
_cell.angle_alpha   90.00
_cell.angle_beta   90.00
_cell.angle_gamma   90.00
#
_symmetry.space_group_name_H-M   'P 1'
#
loop_
_entity.id
_entity.type
_entity.pdbx_description
1 polymer ?
#
loop_
_entity_poly.entity_id
_entity_poly.type
_entity_poly.pdbx_seq_one_letter_code
_entity_poly.pdbx_strand_id
1 'polypeptide(L)'
;MTWPVALDIDDSIAMLTPCDLTKDSPLRFLEVQRLRNPVGEWGIRVLYATPDRVTHYAWPRGFGLPPGSAPLGAGIGLNEPADFATADLQIGEAGVLIDVDFTDVQGRRLVYKVRQRRPWRGFDFMAPPAAGIEQPTSFFFPYLRQFGLVPQPMSFEASFEGEPLRLQPMPFLWNWRPALSQKAARGVTVVELLADGAAPLRAEDPGVRLAGPGRLASYRPPGGALDVILSFDPPLPGAEELRGHHRSEWELRVGLDRAASGSVELTPSGRHVRVEWQVTRGWSGVRQPGAAWLLTRFVRFLRTWPRAYSWSGALTLDPIARLDGHWRNARPRR
;
A
#
# COMPACT_ATOMS: atom_id res chain seq x y z
N MET A 1 -24.89 16.30 -3.94
CA MET A 1 -24.01 16.25 -5.13
C MET A 1 -23.05 15.12 -4.92
N THR A 2 -22.81 14.35 -5.98
CA THR A 2 -22.04 13.11 -5.93
C THR A 2 -20.97 13.13 -7.01
N TRP A 3 -19.77 12.68 -6.68
CA TRP A 3 -18.68 12.51 -7.64
C TRP A 3 -18.24 11.05 -7.72
N PRO A 4 -17.84 10.55 -8.89
CA PRO A 4 -17.36 9.20 -9.08
C PRO A 4 -15.89 9.06 -8.62
N VAL A 5 -15.68 9.38 -7.35
CA VAL A 5 -14.39 9.39 -6.66
C VAL A 5 -14.60 8.61 -5.38
N ALA A 6 -13.69 7.70 -5.05
CA ALA A 6 -13.60 7.09 -3.74
C ALA A 6 -12.12 7.03 -3.38
N LEU A 7 -11.75 7.51 -2.19
CA LEU A 7 -10.36 7.55 -1.74
C LEU A 7 -10.35 7.23 -0.26
N ASP A 8 -9.68 6.14 0.10
CA ASP A 8 -9.49 5.71 1.48
C ASP A 8 -8.01 5.77 1.87
N ILE A 9 -7.76 5.97 3.16
CA ILE A 9 -6.42 6.06 3.74
C ILE A 9 -6.37 5.16 4.98
N ASP A 10 -5.48 4.19 4.96
CA ASP A 10 -5.15 3.38 6.14
C ASP A 10 -3.77 3.79 6.69
N ASP A 11 -3.81 4.47 7.84
CA ASP A 11 -2.65 4.86 8.65
C ASP A 11 -2.55 4.03 9.95
N SER A 12 -3.24 2.89 10.00
CA SER A 12 -3.19 2.00 11.17
C SER A 12 -1.79 1.41 11.36
N ILE A 13 -1.04 1.21 10.28
CA ILE A 13 0.31 0.63 10.29
C ILE A 13 1.33 1.72 10.66
N ALA A 14 1.96 1.60 11.83
CA ALA A 14 3.04 2.51 12.23
C ALA A 14 4.41 2.05 11.73
N MET A 15 4.64 0.75 11.62
CA MET A 15 5.93 0.18 11.28
C MET A 15 5.75 -1.08 10.45
N LEU A 16 6.65 -1.32 9.51
CA LEU A 16 6.73 -2.60 8.80
C LEU A 16 8.17 -2.99 8.47
N THR A 17 8.41 -4.29 8.39
CA THR A 17 9.73 -4.87 8.08
C THR A 17 9.62 -6.04 7.09
N PRO A 18 9.49 -5.75 5.77
CA PRO A 18 9.42 -6.77 4.75
C PRO A 18 10.83 -7.30 4.43
N CYS A 19 10.91 -8.59 4.11
CA CYS A 19 12.09 -9.19 3.53
C CYS A 19 11.72 -10.25 2.48
N ASP A 20 12.56 -10.32 1.45
CA ASP A 20 12.47 -11.37 0.42
C ASP A 20 13.43 -12.50 0.80
N LEU A 21 12.98 -13.74 0.69
CA LEU A 21 13.79 -14.91 1.02
C LEU A 21 14.35 -15.56 -0.23
N THR A 22 15.41 -16.35 -0.08
CA THR A 22 16.02 -17.06 -1.19
C THR A 22 15.08 -18.12 -1.77
N LYS A 23 15.34 -18.53 -3.02
CA LYS A 23 14.50 -19.53 -3.73
C LYS A 23 14.52 -20.94 -3.11
N ASP A 24 15.52 -21.27 -2.30
CA ASP A 24 15.62 -22.52 -1.56
C ASP A 24 14.91 -22.46 -0.19
N SER A 25 14.46 -21.29 0.26
CA SER A 25 13.73 -21.17 1.53
C SER A 25 12.31 -21.76 1.40
N PRO A 26 11.75 -22.35 2.48
CA PRO A 26 10.36 -22.83 2.50
C PRO A 26 9.34 -21.68 2.42
N LEU A 27 9.77 -20.44 2.64
CA LEU A 27 9.01 -19.22 2.41
C LEU A 27 9.70 -18.34 1.37
N ARG A 28 8.94 -17.47 0.70
CA ARG A 28 9.45 -16.48 -0.27
C ARG A 28 9.47 -15.06 0.28
N PHE A 29 8.64 -14.79 1.26
CA PHE A 29 8.43 -13.46 1.79
C PHE A 29 8.05 -13.55 3.27
N LEU A 30 8.54 -12.57 4.03
CA LEU A 30 8.14 -12.32 5.40
C LEU A 30 7.96 -10.82 5.59
N GLU A 31 6.92 -10.42 6.31
CA GLU A 31 6.74 -9.06 6.78
C GLU A 31 6.13 -9.06 8.18
N VAL A 32 6.68 -8.23 9.06
CA VAL A 32 6.09 -7.95 10.38
C VAL A 32 5.62 -6.51 10.35
N GLN A 33 4.40 -6.28 10.80
CA GLN A 33 3.76 -4.98 10.88
C GLN A 33 3.38 -4.68 12.32
N ARG A 34 3.61 -3.44 12.75
CA ARG A 34 3.06 -2.89 14.00
C ARG A 34 1.94 -1.94 13.63
N LEU A 35 0.73 -2.26 14.06
CA LEU A 35 -0.49 -1.60 13.63
C LEU A 35 -1.48 -1.39 14.77
N ARG A 36 -2.40 -0.45 14.58
CA ARG A 36 -3.55 -0.24 15.46
C ARG A 36 -4.76 -1.04 14.99
N ASN A 37 -5.48 -1.64 15.92
CA ASN A 37 -6.79 -2.23 15.65
C ASN A 37 -7.89 -1.13 15.61
N PRO A 38 -9.15 -1.48 15.24
CA PRO A 38 -10.24 -0.50 15.15
C PRO A 38 -10.59 0.22 16.46
N VAL A 39 -10.22 -0.36 17.63
CA VAL A 39 -10.41 0.26 18.94
C VAL A 39 -9.19 1.07 19.41
N GLY A 40 -8.15 1.16 18.57
CA GLY A 40 -6.97 2.02 18.79
C GLY A 40 -5.80 1.37 19.54
N GLU A 41 -5.86 0.08 19.86
CA GLU A 41 -4.79 -0.66 20.54
C GLU A 41 -3.70 -1.06 19.56
N TRP A 42 -2.45 -1.07 20.03
CA TRP A 42 -1.31 -1.52 19.23
C TRP A 42 -1.10 -3.03 19.32
N GLY A 43 -0.75 -3.63 18.20
CA GLY A 43 -0.34 -5.04 18.13
C GLY A 43 0.53 -5.32 16.92
N ILE A 44 0.77 -6.61 16.67
CA ILE A 44 1.60 -7.10 15.58
C ILE A 44 0.75 -7.96 14.63
N ARG A 45 1.01 -7.81 13.33
CA ARG A 45 0.57 -8.73 12.28
C ARG A 45 1.78 -9.24 11.53
N VAL A 46 1.82 -10.54 11.27
CA VAL A 46 2.86 -11.20 10.48
C VAL A 46 2.24 -11.68 9.18
N LEU A 47 2.91 -11.38 8.08
CA LEU A 47 2.59 -11.87 6.75
C LEU A 47 3.71 -12.79 6.30
N TYR A 48 3.38 -13.93 5.72
CA TYR A 48 4.35 -14.85 5.14
C TYR A 48 3.81 -15.48 3.88
N ALA A 49 4.65 -15.59 2.85
CA ALA A 49 4.23 -16.19 1.59
C ALA A 49 5.01 -17.48 1.30
N THR A 50 4.29 -18.51 0.88
CA THR A 50 4.82 -19.80 0.45
C THR A 50 5.35 -19.75 -0.99
N PRO A 51 6.05 -20.79 -1.47
CA PRO A 51 6.64 -20.82 -2.82
C PRO A 51 5.63 -20.69 -3.97
N ASP A 52 4.39 -21.11 -3.74
CA ASP A 52 3.24 -20.96 -4.65
C ASP A 52 2.61 -19.56 -4.66
N ARG A 53 3.19 -18.61 -3.89
CA ARG A 53 2.76 -17.22 -3.75
C ARG A 53 1.43 -17.04 -2.99
N VAL A 54 0.99 -18.03 -2.23
CA VAL A 54 -0.12 -17.86 -1.27
C VAL A 54 0.38 -17.08 -0.06
N THR A 55 -0.33 -16.00 0.31
CA THR A 55 0.03 -15.16 1.47
C THR A 55 -0.81 -15.56 2.68
N HIS A 56 -0.15 -15.82 3.80
CA HIS A 56 -0.77 -16.10 5.08
C HIS A 56 -0.62 -14.90 6.01
N TYR A 57 -1.62 -14.71 6.89
CA TYR A 57 -1.67 -13.67 7.90
C TYR A 57 -1.86 -14.30 9.27
N ALA A 58 -1.07 -13.84 10.25
CA ALA A 58 -1.17 -14.24 11.64
C ALA A 58 -1.05 -13.02 12.57
N TRP A 59 -1.80 -13.03 13.66
CA TRP A 59 -1.72 -12.01 14.72
C TRP A 59 -2.07 -12.63 16.08
N PRO A 60 -1.66 -12.02 17.22
CA PRO A 60 -1.94 -12.59 18.53
C PRO A 60 -3.44 -12.80 18.80
N ARG A 61 -3.79 -13.93 19.44
CA ARG A 61 -5.17 -14.15 19.93
C ARG A 61 -5.62 -13.00 20.83
N GLY A 62 -6.87 -12.59 20.67
CA GLY A 62 -7.45 -11.45 21.40
C GLY A 62 -7.17 -10.09 20.77
N PHE A 63 -6.19 -9.97 19.85
CA PHE A 63 -6.00 -8.74 19.08
C PHE A 63 -7.00 -8.72 17.91
N GLY A 64 -8.10 -7.98 18.08
CA GLY A 64 -9.19 -7.92 17.10
C GLY A 64 -8.81 -7.16 15.83
N LEU A 65 -8.25 -7.85 14.85
CA LEU A 65 -8.00 -7.31 13.51
C LEU A 65 -9.05 -7.77 12.50
N PRO A 66 -9.45 -6.89 11.56
CA PRO A 66 -10.15 -7.35 10.37
C PRO A 66 -9.24 -8.29 9.56
N PRO A 67 -9.79 -9.32 8.91
CA PRO A 67 -9.02 -10.17 8.00
C PRO A 67 -8.28 -9.33 6.95
N GLY A 68 -7.04 -9.70 6.64
CA GLY A 68 -6.32 -9.08 5.52
C GLY A 68 -7.08 -9.28 4.21
N SER A 69 -7.21 -8.23 3.39
CA SER A 69 -7.99 -8.26 2.13
C SER A 69 -7.13 -8.19 0.87
N ALA A 70 -5.86 -7.83 0.97
CA ALA A 70 -4.97 -7.65 -0.19
C ALA A 70 -4.03 -8.86 -0.37
N PRO A 71 -4.18 -9.70 -1.39
CA PRO A 71 -3.23 -10.78 -1.64
C PRO A 71 -1.88 -10.22 -2.13
N LEU A 72 -0.77 -10.66 -1.53
CA LEU A 72 0.59 -10.40 -2.02
C LEU A 72 1.05 -11.56 -2.93
N GLY A 73 0.25 -11.91 -3.94
CA GLY A 73 0.57 -13.03 -4.83
C GLY A 73 -0.67 -13.75 -5.39
N ALA A 74 -0.66 -15.07 -5.32
CA ALA A 74 -1.67 -15.96 -5.89
C ALA A 74 -2.98 -16.02 -5.07
N GLY A 75 -3.02 -15.41 -3.88
CA GLY A 75 -4.21 -15.40 -3.03
C GLY A 75 -3.87 -15.27 -1.55
N ILE A 76 -4.91 -15.37 -0.74
CA ILE A 76 -4.82 -15.40 0.72
C ILE A 76 -5.10 -16.83 1.20
N GLY A 77 -4.17 -17.37 1.98
CA GLY A 77 -4.31 -18.67 2.65
C GLY A 77 -4.93 -18.49 4.03
N LEU A 78 -4.17 -18.87 5.06
CA LEU A 78 -4.57 -18.62 6.45
C LEU A 78 -4.67 -17.12 6.72
N ASN A 79 -5.71 -16.71 7.44
CA ASN A 79 -5.95 -15.32 7.79
C ASN A 79 -6.64 -15.26 9.15
N GLU A 80 -5.91 -15.69 10.18
CA GLU A 80 -6.49 -16.03 11.48
C GLU A 80 -5.56 -15.67 12.65
N PRO A 81 -6.11 -15.48 13.87
CA PRO A 81 -5.30 -15.33 15.07
C PRO A 81 -4.47 -16.60 15.36
N ALA A 82 -3.28 -16.41 15.93
CA ALA A 82 -2.33 -17.47 16.26
C ALA A 82 -1.75 -17.31 17.68
N ASP A 83 -1.05 -18.33 18.15
CA ASP A 83 -0.45 -18.39 19.49
C ASP A 83 0.98 -17.85 19.47
N PHE A 84 1.17 -16.60 19.92
CA PHE A 84 2.47 -15.92 19.94
C PHE A 84 3.16 -16.10 21.29
N ALA A 85 4.40 -16.58 21.28
CA ALA A 85 5.30 -16.56 22.43
C ALA A 85 6.01 -15.20 22.56
N THR A 86 6.43 -14.61 21.44
CA THR A 86 6.97 -13.23 21.37
C THR A 86 6.38 -12.49 20.18
N ALA A 87 6.16 -11.18 20.33
CA ALA A 87 5.55 -10.31 19.33
C ALA A 87 6.07 -8.86 19.45
N ASP A 88 7.37 -8.65 19.22
CA ASP A 88 8.00 -7.32 19.31
C ASP A 88 8.50 -6.82 17.95
N LEU A 89 8.20 -5.56 17.68
CA LEU A 89 8.74 -4.78 16.55
C LEU A 89 9.05 -3.36 17.03
N GLN A 90 10.32 -2.98 16.90
CA GLN A 90 10.81 -1.65 17.19
C GLN A 90 11.72 -1.14 16.08
N ILE A 91 11.48 0.11 15.67
CA ILE A 91 12.30 0.83 14.68
C ILE A 91 12.52 2.25 15.22
N GLY A 92 13.78 2.63 15.45
CA GLY A 92 14.09 3.97 15.96
C GLY A 92 15.56 4.19 16.28
N GLU A 93 15.85 5.01 17.28
CA GLU A 93 17.22 5.39 17.68
C GLU A 93 18.05 4.19 18.16
N ALA A 94 17.41 3.19 18.76
CA ALA A 94 18.07 1.93 19.15
C ALA A 94 18.37 1.01 17.95
N GLY A 95 17.86 1.35 16.77
CA GLY A 95 17.94 0.59 15.53
C GLY A 95 16.68 -0.23 15.25
N VAL A 96 16.85 -1.44 14.73
CA VAL A 96 15.77 -2.35 14.35
C VAL A 96 15.80 -3.59 15.24
N LEU A 97 14.67 -3.88 15.87
CA LEU A 97 14.41 -5.11 16.62
C LEU A 97 13.16 -5.77 16.07
N ILE A 98 13.28 -7.04 15.71
CA ILE A 98 12.18 -7.96 15.45
C ILE A 98 12.40 -9.14 16.38
N ASP A 99 11.40 -9.51 17.17
CA ASP A 99 11.37 -10.74 17.95
C ASP A 99 9.95 -11.32 17.90
N VAL A 100 9.77 -12.23 16.96
CA VAL A 100 8.49 -12.91 16.70
C VAL A 100 8.69 -14.41 16.77
N ASP A 101 7.86 -15.08 17.54
CA ASP A 101 7.79 -16.54 17.65
C ASP A 101 6.33 -16.92 17.85
N PHE A 102 5.76 -17.66 16.91
CA PHE A 102 4.37 -18.11 17.01
C PHE A 102 4.16 -19.47 16.35
N THR A 103 3.06 -20.12 16.73
CA THR A 103 2.53 -21.30 16.07
C THR A 103 1.18 -20.96 15.45
N ASP A 104 1.04 -21.18 14.15
CA ASP A 104 -0.21 -20.93 13.44
C ASP A 104 -1.28 -21.99 13.76
N VAL A 105 -2.50 -21.77 13.26
CA VAL A 105 -3.64 -22.68 13.49
C VAL A 105 -3.46 -24.07 12.90
N GLN A 106 -2.47 -24.28 12.03
CA GLN A 106 -2.11 -25.58 11.47
C GLN A 106 -0.97 -26.26 12.25
N GLY A 107 -0.49 -25.66 13.34
CA GLY A 107 0.61 -26.19 14.14
C GLY A 107 2.00 -25.86 13.60
N ARG A 108 2.10 -25.01 12.57
CA ARG A 108 3.38 -24.64 11.96
C ARG A 108 4.01 -23.51 12.75
N ARG A 109 5.26 -23.69 13.18
CA ARG A 109 5.98 -22.69 13.97
C ARG A 109 6.81 -21.77 13.09
N LEU A 110 6.75 -20.47 13.35
CA LEU A 110 7.59 -19.45 12.71
C LEU A 110 8.39 -18.72 13.79
N VAL A 111 9.71 -18.68 13.62
CA VAL A 111 10.62 -17.84 14.41
C VAL A 111 11.23 -16.80 13.50
N TYR A 112 11.23 -15.53 13.92
CA TYR A 112 11.82 -14.43 13.17
C TYR A 112 12.40 -13.38 14.11
N LYS A 113 13.74 -13.36 14.16
CA LYS A 113 14.53 -12.48 15.02
C LYS A 113 15.53 -11.68 14.20
N VAL A 114 15.46 -10.37 14.33
CA VAL A 114 16.42 -9.44 13.72
C VAL A 114 16.87 -8.46 14.77
N ARG A 115 18.18 -8.23 14.86
CA ARG A 115 18.72 -7.17 15.69
C ARG A 115 19.79 -6.39 14.96
N GLN A 116 19.57 -5.09 14.90
CA GLN A 116 20.50 -4.12 14.34
C GLN A 116 20.56 -2.93 15.29
N ARG A 117 21.76 -2.62 15.82
CA ARG A 117 21.96 -1.65 16.92
C ARG A 117 22.51 -0.29 16.45
N ARG A 118 22.08 0.21 15.30
CA ARG A 118 22.42 1.58 14.86
C ARG A 118 21.14 2.36 14.60
N PRO A 119 21.11 3.66 14.92
CA PRO A 119 19.93 4.49 14.71
C PRO A 119 19.32 4.34 13.32
N TRP A 120 18.01 4.17 13.29
CA TRP A 120 17.27 4.02 12.06
C TRP A 120 17.15 5.36 11.34
N ARG A 121 17.57 5.37 10.07
CA ARG A 121 17.37 6.49 9.15
C ARG A 121 17.00 5.94 7.79
N GLY A 122 15.84 6.33 7.31
CA GLY A 122 15.37 5.98 5.98
C GLY A 122 14.99 7.21 5.16
N PHE A 123 14.28 6.96 4.07
CA PHE A 123 13.78 7.95 3.13
C PHE A 123 12.33 7.66 2.78
N ASP A 124 11.62 8.64 2.23
CA ASP A 124 10.23 8.43 1.83
C ASP A 124 10.18 7.60 0.54
N PHE A 125 9.36 6.55 0.53
CA PHE A 125 9.34 5.58 -0.56
C PHE A 125 7.90 5.17 -0.86
N MET A 126 7.49 5.32 -2.12
CA MET A 126 6.24 4.75 -2.59
C MET A 126 6.52 3.32 -3.04
N ALA A 127 6.09 2.35 -2.24
CA ALA A 127 6.25 0.96 -2.59
C ALA A 127 5.33 0.65 -3.79
N PRO A 128 5.87 0.11 -4.89
CA PRO A 128 4.99 -0.45 -5.90
C PRO A 128 4.20 -1.58 -5.23
N PRO A 129 2.87 -1.67 -5.43
CA PRO A 129 2.18 -2.91 -5.16
C PRO A 129 2.93 -4.02 -5.90
N ALA A 130 2.89 -5.23 -5.33
CA ALA A 130 3.54 -6.38 -5.96
C ALA A 130 3.17 -6.39 -7.44
N ALA A 131 4.18 -6.38 -8.33
CA ALA A 131 3.98 -6.32 -9.77
C ALA A 131 3.15 -7.51 -10.34
N GLY A 132 2.73 -8.42 -9.47
CA GLY A 132 1.88 -9.58 -9.71
C GLY A 132 0.44 -9.44 -9.23
N ILE A 133 -0.08 -8.25 -8.87
CA ILE A 133 -1.54 -8.09 -8.73
C ILE A 133 -2.15 -8.15 -10.13
N GLU A 134 -2.71 -9.31 -10.48
CA GLU A 134 -3.36 -9.56 -11.77
C GLU A 134 -4.75 -8.92 -11.85
N GLN A 135 -5.48 -8.92 -10.73
CA GLN A 135 -6.84 -8.40 -10.61
C GLN A 135 -6.91 -7.37 -9.47
N PRO A 136 -6.48 -6.12 -9.71
CA PRO A 136 -6.52 -5.09 -8.69
C PRO A 136 -7.97 -4.69 -8.37
N THR A 137 -8.33 -4.74 -7.10
CA THR A 137 -9.63 -4.26 -6.57
C THR A 137 -9.59 -2.77 -6.22
N SER A 138 -8.41 -2.14 -6.25
CA SER A 138 -8.21 -0.70 -6.06
C SER A 138 -6.88 -0.27 -6.69
N PHE A 139 -6.69 1.04 -6.91
CA PHE A 139 -5.36 1.59 -7.16
C PHE A 139 -4.70 1.86 -5.82
N PHE A 140 -4.06 0.80 -5.34
CA PHE A 140 -3.44 0.70 -4.03
C PHE A 140 -1.93 0.97 -4.10
N PHE A 141 -1.42 1.73 -3.14
CA PHE A 141 0.01 1.80 -2.87
C PHE A 141 0.32 2.17 -1.42
N PRO A 142 1.32 1.50 -0.80
CA PRO A 142 1.89 1.95 0.47
C PRO A 142 2.89 3.09 0.24
N TYR A 143 2.67 4.22 0.92
CA TYR A 143 3.66 5.28 1.08
C TYR A 143 4.40 5.08 2.40
N LEU A 144 5.68 4.70 2.30
CA LEU A 144 6.53 4.32 3.41
C LEU A 144 7.42 5.49 3.81
N ARG A 145 7.25 5.98 5.03
CA ARG A 145 8.13 6.98 5.65
C ARG A 145 9.34 6.29 6.24
N GLN A 146 10.48 6.98 6.17
CA GLN A 146 11.75 6.47 6.70
C GLN A 146 12.02 5.02 6.26
N PHE A 147 11.75 4.67 5.01
CA PHE A 147 12.01 3.37 4.44
C PHE A 147 13.50 3.17 4.12
N GLY A 148 13.99 1.94 4.21
CA GLY A 148 15.35 1.61 3.80
C GLY A 148 15.68 0.13 3.96
N LEU A 149 16.88 -0.23 3.51
CA LEU A 149 17.49 -1.53 3.80
C LEU A 149 18.14 -1.51 5.18
N VAL A 150 17.99 -2.60 5.95
CA VAL A 150 18.59 -2.71 7.28
C VAL A 150 20.11 -2.73 7.18
N PRO A 151 20.82 -1.78 7.84
CA PRO A 151 22.27 -1.67 7.70
C PRO A 151 23.03 -2.89 8.24
N GLN A 152 24.07 -3.30 7.52
CA GLN A 152 24.97 -4.38 7.95
C GLN A 152 26.12 -3.87 8.84
N PRO A 153 26.57 -4.64 9.85
CA PRO A 153 26.08 -5.98 10.20
C PRO A 153 24.77 -5.94 11.01
N MET A 154 23.96 -6.98 10.87
CA MET A 154 22.80 -7.27 11.72
C MET A 154 22.81 -8.76 12.10
N SER A 155 22.19 -9.12 13.23
CA SER A 155 21.87 -10.53 13.50
C SER A 155 20.55 -10.88 12.83
N PHE A 156 20.48 -12.07 12.26
CA PHE A 156 19.29 -12.62 11.64
C PHE A 156 19.20 -14.10 12.00
N GLU A 157 18.09 -14.49 12.63
CA GLU A 157 17.74 -15.86 12.95
C GLU A 157 16.26 -16.01 12.59
N ALA A 158 15.96 -16.87 11.63
CA ALA A 158 14.59 -17.14 11.26
C ALA A 158 14.43 -18.59 10.80
N SER A 159 13.29 -19.19 11.13
CA SER A 159 12.93 -20.53 10.72
C SER A 159 11.42 -20.68 10.53
N PHE A 160 11.03 -21.61 9.68
CA PHE A 160 9.66 -22.03 9.48
C PHE A 160 9.60 -23.55 9.58
N GLU A 161 8.80 -24.08 10.51
CA GLU A 161 8.73 -25.52 10.82
C GLU A 161 10.10 -26.13 11.18
N GLY A 162 10.98 -25.33 11.78
CA GLY A 162 12.35 -25.72 12.12
C GLY A 162 13.35 -25.61 10.96
N GLU A 163 12.90 -25.38 9.74
CA GLU A 163 13.79 -25.14 8.60
C GLU A 163 14.29 -23.69 8.58
N PRO A 164 15.62 -23.47 8.45
CA PRO A 164 16.19 -22.13 8.48
C PRO A 164 15.83 -21.32 7.23
N LEU A 165 15.45 -20.06 7.42
CA LEU A 165 15.20 -19.12 6.34
C LEU A 165 16.47 -18.34 6.00
N ARG A 166 16.59 -17.91 4.74
CA ARG A 166 17.75 -17.13 4.28
C ARG A 166 17.29 -15.89 3.54
N LEU A 167 17.86 -14.75 3.91
CA LEU A 167 17.61 -13.49 3.22
C LEU A 167 18.18 -13.51 1.81
N GLN A 168 17.40 -13.01 0.86
CA GLN A 168 17.83 -12.79 -0.51
C GLN A 168 18.93 -11.69 -0.56
N PRO A 169 20.12 -11.99 -1.10
CA PRO A 169 21.10 -10.95 -1.41
C PRO A 169 20.58 -10.03 -2.50
N MET A 170 20.82 -8.73 -2.35
CA MET A 170 20.46 -7.73 -3.36
C MET A 170 21.57 -7.65 -4.43
N PRO A 171 21.22 -7.44 -5.70
CA PRO A 171 22.19 -7.39 -6.81
C PRO A 171 22.97 -6.06 -6.87
N PHE A 172 22.99 -5.30 -5.79
CA PHE A 172 23.65 -4.00 -5.71
C PHE A 172 24.20 -3.75 -4.31
N LEU A 173 25.16 -2.83 -4.23
CA LEU A 173 25.67 -2.36 -2.95
C LEU A 173 24.75 -1.27 -2.39
N TRP A 174 24.53 -1.31 -1.08
CA TRP A 174 23.87 -0.23 -0.35
C TRP A 174 24.87 0.37 0.62
N ASN A 175 25.16 1.67 0.47
CA ASN A 175 26.23 2.35 1.21
C ASN A 175 27.58 1.60 1.11
N TRP A 176 27.95 1.19 -0.11
CA TRP A 176 29.20 0.47 -0.42
C TRP A 176 29.36 -0.90 0.25
N ARG A 177 28.27 -1.49 0.75
CA ARG A 177 28.26 -2.82 1.36
C ARG A 177 27.26 -3.73 0.66
N PRO A 178 27.49 -5.06 0.66
CA PRO A 178 26.49 -6.02 0.22
C PRO A 178 25.17 -5.80 0.97
N ALA A 179 24.09 -5.66 0.22
CA ALA A 179 22.76 -5.49 0.77
C ALA A 179 22.04 -6.83 0.86
N LEU A 180 21.26 -6.99 1.93
CA LEU A 180 20.30 -8.08 2.08
C LEU A 180 18.89 -7.49 1.97
N SER A 181 17.93 -8.29 1.53
CA SER A 181 16.54 -7.88 1.29
C SER A 181 15.76 -7.42 2.53
N GLN A 182 16.34 -7.49 3.73
CA GLN A 182 15.71 -7.00 4.95
C GLN A 182 15.51 -5.48 4.88
N LYS A 183 14.25 -5.06 4.92
CA LYS A 183 13.84 -3.65 4.89
C LYS A 183 13.17 -3.30 6.22
N ALA A 184 13.05 -2.00 6.46
CA ALA A 184 12.24 -1.44 7.54
C ALA A 184 11.63 -0.10 7.10
N ALA A 185 10.49 0.25 7.66
CA ALA A 185 9.85 1.55 7.49
C ALA A 185 9.18 1.98 8.80
N ARG A 186 9.21 3.29 9.07
CA ARG A 186 8.56 3.91 10.23
C ARG A 186 7.65 5.03 9.75
N GLY A 187 6.35 4.81 9.87
CA GLY A 187 5.26 5.56 9.28
C GLY A 187 4.86 4.93 7.95
N VAL A 188 3.62 4.46 7.87
CA VAL A 188 3.07 3.85 6.67
C VAL A 188 1.72 4.47 6.44
N THR A 189 1.50 4.95 5.22
CA THR A 189 0.22 5.46 4.76
C THR A 189 -0.17 4.64 3.55
N VAL A 190 -1.18 3.80 3.70
CA VAL A 190 -1.76 3.05 2.58
C VAL A 190 -2.83 3.92 1.95
N VAL A 191 -2.75 4.11 0.64
CA VAL A 191 -3.74 4.89 -0.12
C VAL A 191 -4.46 3.95 -1.07
N GLU A 192 -5.78 3.98 -1.05
CA GLU A 192 -6.64 3.23 -1.95
C GLU A 192 -7.56 4.17 -2.73
N LEU A 193 -7.35 4.24 -4.05
CA LEU A 193 -8.20 5.01 -4.95
C LEU A 193 -9.15 4.06 -5.69
N LEU A 194 -10.44 4.39 -5.67
CA LEU A 194 -11.52 3.69 -6.37
C LEU A 194 -11.51 2.19 -6.06
N ALA A 195 -11.58 1.86 -4.76
CA ALA A 195 -11.75 0.48 -4.34
C ALA A 195 -13.13 -0.07 -4.75
N ASP A 196 -13.18 -1.34 -5.12
CA ASP A 196 -14.40 -2.01 -5.54
C ASP A 196 -15.45 -1.96 -4.42
N GLY A 197 -16.65 -1.49 -4.76
CA GLY A 197 -17.75 -1.34 -3.79
C GLY A 197 -17.62 -0.14 -2.84
N ALA A 198 -16.59 0.70 -3.00
CA ALA A 198 -16.47 1.92 -2.20
C ALA A 198 -17.60 2.92 -2.51
N ALA A 199 -18.04 3.62 -1.46
CA ALA A 199 -19.04 4.68 -1.62
C ALA A 199 -18.45 5.85 -2.43
N PRO A 200 -19.22 6.43 -3.37
CA PRO A 200 -18.80 7.64 -4.06
C PRO A 200 -18.79 8.84 -3.10
N LEU A 201 -17.87 9.77 -3.36
CA LEU A 201 -17.70 11.01 -2.62
C LEU A 201 -18.93 11.92 -2.76
N ARG A 202 -19.35 12.55 -1.67
CA ARG A 202 -20.50 13.45 -1.56
C ARG A 202 -20.10 14.83 -1.08
N ALA A 203 -20.93 15.83 -1.32
CA ALA A 203 -20.64 17.22 -0.96
C ALA A 203 -20.49 17.46 0.54
N GLU A 204 -21.21 16.67 1.33
CA GLU A 204 -21.17 16.67 2.79
C GLU A 204 -19.94 15.97 3.37
N ASP A 205 -19.18 15.23 2.56
CA ASP A 205 -18.02 14.50 3.07
C ASP A 205 -16.93 15.48 3.54
N PRO A 206 -16.38 15.25 4.74
CA PRO A 206 -15.36 16.12 5.31
C PRO A 206 -14.13 16.17 4.40
N GLY A 207 -13.59 17.38 4.16
CA GLY A 207 -12.38 17.56 3.35
C GLY A 207 -12.61 17.75 1.85
N VAL A 208 -13.87 17.71 1.41
CA VAL A 208 -14.27 18.16 0.06
C VAL A 208 -14.05 19.66 -0.08
N ARG A 209 -13.42 20.08 -1.19
CA ARG A 209 -13.25 21.48 -1.58
C ARG A 209 -13.81 21.73 -2.96
N LEU A 210 -14.74 22.67 -3.05
CA LEU A 210 -15.42 23.04 -4.28
C LEU A 210 -14.82 24.31 -4.89
N ALA A 211 -14.68 24.35 -6.22
CA ALA A 211 -14.34 25.57 -6.97
C ALA A 211 -15.58 26.44 -7.28
N GLY A 212 -16.77 25.87 -7.10
CA GLY A 212 -18.07 26.48 -7.36
C GLY A 212 -19.18 25.46 -7.11
N PRO A 213 -20.46 25.83 -7.30
CA PRO A 213 -21.58 24.91 -7.14
C PRO A 213 -21.37 23.64 -7.95
N GLY A 214 -21.40 22.47 -7.29
CA GLY A 214 -21.26 21.17 -7.96
C GLY A 214 -19.91 20.91 -8.65
N ARG A 215 -18.85 21.67 -8.35
CA ARG A 215 -17.53 21.55 -9.00
C ARG A 215 -16.44 21.16 -8.00
N LEU A 216 -16.09 19.87 -7.94
CA LEU A 216 -15.06 19.34 -7.06
C LEU A 216 -13.66 19.76 -7.55
N ALA A 217 -13.01 20.63 -6.78
CA ALA A 217 -11.63 21.04 -7.07
C ALA A 217 -10.62 20.07 -6.46
N SER A 218 -10.87 19.64 -5.22
CA SER A 218 -10.01 18.68 -4.55
C SER A 218 -10.73 17.98 -3.40
N TYR A 219 -10.21 16.83 -3.03
CA TYR A 219 -10.58 16.08 -1.84
C TYR A 219 -9.33 15.80 -1.02
N ARG A 220 -9.41 16.10 0.28
CA ARG A 220 -8.39 15.79 1.28
C ARG A 220 -9.09 15.05 2.42
N PRO A 221 -9.02 13.71 2.49
CA PRO A 221 -9.61 12.98 3.59
C PRO A 221 -9.18 13.56 4.94
N PRO A 222 -10.08 13.65 5.92
CA PRO A 222 -9.73 14.18 7.23
C PRO A 222 -8.82 13.20 7.97
N GLY A 223 -7.92 13.75 8.79
CA GLY A 223 -7.01 12.96 9.59
C GLY A 223 -5.85 12.37 8.80
N GLY A 224 -5.19 11.41 9.42
CA GLY A 224 -4.01 10.75 8.88
C GLY A 224 -2.67 11.41 9.27
N ALA A 225 -1.59 10.65 9.11
CA ALA A 225 -0.24 11.08 9.44
C ALA A 225 0.38 12.00 8.36
N LEU A 226 -0.15 11.93 7.13
CA LEU A 226 0.32 12.69 5.98
C LEU A 226 -0.85 13.34 5.24
N ASP A 227 -0.60 14.49 4.64
CA ASP A 227 -1.56 15.17 3.77
C ASP A 227 -1.72 14.39 2.47
N VAL A 228 -2.81 13.65 2.33
CA VAL A 228 -3.21 13.03 1.05
C VAL A 228 -4.22 13.93 0.37
N ILE A 229 -3.92 14.35 -0.86
CA ILE A 229 -4.75 15.29 -1.61
C ILE A 229 -4.95 14.76 -3.02
N LEU A 230 -6.21 14.63 -3.43
CA LEU A 230 -6.64 14.37 -4.79
C LEU A 230 -7.22 15.66 -5.38
N SER A 231 -6.64 16.17 -6.45
CA SER A 231 -7.07 17.42 -7.11
C SER A 231 -7.44 17.22 -8.58
N PHE A 232 -8.30 18.09 -9.10
CA PHE A 232 -8.85 18.03 -10.45
C PHE A 232 -8.68 19.36 -11.19
N ASP A 233 -8.31 19.30 -12.47
CA ASP A 233 -8.23 20.47 -13.36
C ASP A 233 -8.65 20.10 -14.80
N PRO A 234 -9.74 20.69 -15.34
CA PRO A 234 -10.70 21.56 -14.64
C PRO A 234 -11.44 20.84 -13.49
N PRO A 235 -12.04 21.56 -12.51
CA PRO A 235 -12.80 20.94 -11.43
C PRO A 235 -13.89 19.97 -11.92
N LEU A 236 -13.99 18.81 -11.27
CA LEU A 236 -14.87 17.72 -11.67
C LEU A 236 -16.35 18.07 -11.41
N PRO A 237 -17.25 17.98 -12.40
CA PRO A 237 -18.67 18.24 -12.21
C PRO A 237 -19.33 17.14 -11.38
N GLY A 238 -20.31 17.52 -10.57
CA GLY A 238 -21.22 16.59 -9.90
C GLY A 238 -21.98 15.79 -10.96
N ALA A 239 -22.17 14.50 -10.69
CA ALA A 239 -22.79 13.58 -11.61
C ALA A 239 -24.23 13.98 -11.97
N GLU A 240 -24.95 14.62 -11.05
CA GLU A 240 -26.31 15.13 -11.24
C GLU A 240 -26.38 16.30 -12.25
N GLU A 241 -25.29 17.05 -12.41
CA GLU A 241 -25.19 18.21 -13.30
C GLU A 241 -24.57 17.89 -14.66
N LEU A 242 -24.08 16.65 -14.86
CA LEU A 242 -23.36 16.28 -16.06
C LEU A 242 -24.29 16.23 -17.27
N ARG A 243 -24.19 17.24 -18.16
CA ARG A 243 -25.02 17.33 -19.39
C ARG A 243 -24.40 16.70 -20.62
N GLY A 244 -23.09 16.52 -20.63
CA GLY A 244 -22.35 15.97 -21.77
C GLY A 244 -21.05 15.36 -21.31
N HIS A 245 -20.23 14.93 -22.27
CA HIS A 245 -18.90 14.43 -21.99
C HIS A 245 -18.07 15.49 -21.25
N HIS A 246 -17.37 15.07 -20.20
CA HIS A 246 -16.45 15.90 -19.45
C HIS A 246 -15.13 15.16 -19.25
N ARG A 247 -14.03 15.90 -19.33
CA ARG A 247 -12.69 15.40 -19.04
C ARG A 247 -11.99 16.35 -18.08
N SER A 248 -11.34 15.75 -17.08
CA SER A 248 -10.46 16.44 -16.13
C SER A 248 -9.13 15.72 -16.07
N GLU A 249 -8.05 16.46 -15.87
CA GLU A 249 -6.82 15.88 -15.36
C GLU A 249 -6.92 15.77 -13.83
N TRP A 250 -6.28 14.77 -13.24
CA TRP A 250 -6.25 14.57 -11.79
C TRP A 250 -4.82 14.37 -11.30
N GLU A 251 -4.55 14.79 -10.07
CA GLU A 251 -3.28 14.56 -9.39
C GLU A 251 -3.52 14.07 -7.96
N LEU A 252 -2.84 12.98 -7.60
CA LEU A 252 -2.82 12.42 -6.25
C LEU A 252 -1.45 12.69 -5.61
N ARG A 253 -1.47 13.39 -4.48
CA ARG A 253 -0.29 13.74 -3.69
C ARG A 253 -0.34 13.11 -2.31
N VAL A 254 0.82 12.74 -1.80
CA VAL A 254 1.04 12.31 -0.41
C VAL A 254 2.16 13.16 0.17
N GLY A 255 1.82 14.03 1.12
CA GLY A 255 2.69 15.10 1.60
C GLY A 255 3.17 16.00 0.45
N LEU A 256 4.48 16.03 0.23
CA LEU A 256 5.10 16.85 -0.82
C LEU A 256 5.30 16.11 -2.15
N ASP A 257 5.04 14.81 -2.19
CA ASP A 257 5.30 13.98 -3.36
C ASP A 257 4.05 13.76 -4.20
N ARG A 258 4.24 13.72 -5.52
CA ARG A 258 3.20 13.27 -6.44
C ARG A 258 3.26 11.75 -6.52
N ALA A 259 2.21 11.09 -6.05
CA ALA A 259 2.08 9.64 -6.13
C ALA A 259 1.71 9.21 -7.55
N ALA A 260 0.65 9.80 -8.10
CA ALA A 260 0.17 9.54 -9.46
C ALA A 260 -0.58 10.75 -10.02
N SER A 261 -0.69 10.82 -11.35
CA SER A 261 -1.58 11.75 -12.02
C SER A 261 -2.11 11.14 -13.31
N GLY A 262 -3.18 11.70 -13.84
CA GLY A 262 -3.88 11.09 -14.96
C GLY A 262 -5.02 11.92 -15.49
N SER A 263 -5.86 11.30 -16.29
CA SER A 263 -7.13 11.87 -16.74
C SER A 263 -8.30 11.04 -16.21
N VAL A 264 -9.43 11.72 -16.02
CA VAL A 264 -10.74 11.12 -15.76
C VAL A 264 -11.71 11.64 -16.80
N GLU A 265 -12.47 10.73 -17.39
CA GLU A 265 -13.50 11.02 -18.37
C GLU A 265 -14.86 10.57 -17.85
N LEU A 266 -15.85 11.46 -17.95
CA LEU A 266 -17.22 11.25 -17.51
C LEU A 266 -18.15 11.37 -18.72
N THR A 267 -18.98 10.35 -18.93
CA THR A 267 -19.95 10.34 -20.03
C THR A 267 -21.34 9.99 -19.49
N PRO A 268 -22.35 10.87 -19.62
CA PRO A 268 -23.73 10.54 -19.27
C PRO A 268 -24.21 9.31 -20.06
N SER A 269 -24.90 8.40 -19.38
CA SER A 269 -25.46 7.18 -19.97
C SER A 269 -26.79 6.84 -19.30
N GLY A 270 -27.85 7.53 -19.71
CA GLY A 270 -29.18 7.39 -19.12
C GLY A 270 -29.20 7.83 -17.65
N ARG A 271 -29.44 6.88 -16.74
CA ARG A 271 -29.44 7.10 -15.27
C ARG A 271 -28.06 6.89 -14.63
N HIS A 272 -27.06 6.61 -15.43
CA HIS A 272 -25.71 6.34 -14.98
C HIS A 272 -24.73 7.35 -15.57
N VAL A 273 -23.61 7.54 -14.91
CA VAL A 273 -22.44 8.19 -15.50
C VAL A 273 -21.39 7.12 -15.74
N ARG A 274 -20.98 6.92 -16.99
CA ARG A 274 -19.80 6.10 -17.31
C ARG A 274 -18.55 6.88 -16.93
N VAL A 275 -17.61 6.21 -16.30
CA VAL A 275 -16.44 6.83 -15.69
C VAL A 275 -15.21 6.03 -16.11
N GLU A 276 -14.20 6.72 -16.62
CA GLU A 276 -12.94 6.11 -17.03
C GLU A 276 -11.78 6.91 -16.45
N TRP A 277 -10.89 6.24 -15.72
CA TRP A 277 -9.66 6.84 -15.20
C TRP A 277 -8.46 6.22 -15.88
N GLN A 278 -7.49 7.06 -16.24
CA GLN A 278 -6.23 6.62 -16.80
C GLN A 278 -5.07 7.25 -16.04
N VAL A 279 -4.11 6.43 -15.59
CA VAL A 279 -2.88 6.94 -14.97
C VAL A 279 -1.87 7.30 -16.06
N THR A 280 -1.58 8.59 -16.23
CA THR A 280 -0.65 9.07 -17.28
C THR A 280 0.76 9.30 -16.75
N ARG A 281 0.91 9.69 -15.47
CA ARG A 281 2.20 9.87 -14.79
C ARG A 281 2.20 9.14 -13.46
N GLY A 282 3.32 8.51 -13.14
CA GLY A 282 3.52 7.85 -11.85
C GLY A 282 4.32 8.72 -10.87
N TRP A 283 4.88 8.05 -9.88
CA TRP A 283 5.61 8.66 -8.77
C TRP A 283 6.72 9.61 -9.24
N SER A 284 6.83 10.76 -8.58
CA SER A 284 7.94 11.69 -8.81
C SER A 284 9.30 11.12 -8.39
N GLY A 285 9.33 10.09 -7.53
CA GLY A 285 10.55 9.58 -6.91
C GLY A 285 10.97 10.43 -5.71
N VAL A 286 12.05 10.00 -5.05
CA VAL A 286 12.66 10.75 -3.93
C VAL A 286 13.27 12.03 -4.47
N ARG A 287 13.04 13.17 -3.82
CA ARG A 287 13.61 14.47 -4.25
C ARG A 287 15.02 14.72 -3.73
N GLN A 288 15.36 14.20 -2.56
CA GLN A 288 16.64 14.47 -1.89
C GLN A 288 17.78 13.62 -2.51
N PRO A 289 18.91 14.22 -2.92
CA PRO A 289 20.05 13.48 -3.46
C PRO A 289 20.57 12.41 -2.48
N GLY A 290 20.88 11.23 -2.99
CA GLY A 290 21.38 10.09 -2.20
C GLY A 290 21.17 8.74 -2.89
N ALA A 291 21.52 7.64 -2.20
CA ALA A 291 21.36 6.28 -2.73
C ALA A 291 19.91 5.96 -3.14
N ALA A 292 18.94 6.43 -2.35
CA ALA A 292 17.51 6.29 -2.64
C ALA A 292 17.08 7.05 -3.90
N TRP A 293 17.61 8.26 -4.09
CA TRP A 293 17.37 9.05 -5.29
C TRP A 293 17.94 8.35 -6.53
N LEU A 294 19.16 7.81 -6.45
CA LEU A 294 19.74 7.02 -7.53
C LEU A 294 18.87 5.78 -7.82
N LEU A 295 18.49 5.03 -6.80
CA LEU A 295 17.63 3.84 -6.93
C LEU A 295 16.33 4.17 -7.67
N THR A 296 15.60 5.19 -7.23
CA THR A 296 14.31 5.57 -7.83
C THR A 296 14.46 6.20 -9.20
N ARG A 297 15.62 6.79 -9.52
CA ARG A 297 15.92 7.33 -10.84
C ARG A 297 16.28 6.25 -11.85
N PHE A 298 17.09 5.25 -11.47
CA PHE A 298 17.57 4.19 -12.37
C PHE A 298 16.61 3.01 -12.49
N VAL A 299 15.90 2.65 -11.42
CA VAL A 299 14.90 1.58 -11.46
C VAL A 299 13.58 2.15 -11.98
N ARG A 300 13.50 2.32 -13.30
CA ARG A 300 12.37 2.92 -14.02
C ARG A 300 11.01 2.34 -13.60
N PHE A 301 10.96 1.04 -13.31
CA PHE A 301 9.76 0.36 -12.84
C PHE A 301 9.11 1.08 -11.65
N LEU A 302 9.88 1.54 -10.67
CA LEU A 302 9.37 2.24 -9.47
C LEU A 302 8.59 3.52 -9.79
N ARG A 303 8.87 4.15 -10.94
CA ARG A 303 8.22 5.38 -11.38
C ARG A 303 7.14 5.16 -12.41
N THR A 304 7.22 4.07 -13.18
CA THR A 304 6.32 3.83 -14.31
C THR A 304 5.26 2.79 -14.03
N TRP A 305 5.35 2.01 -12.95
CA TRP A 305 4.35 1.01 -12.62
C TRP A 305 2.92 1.59 -12.53
N PRO A 306 2.67 2.81 -12.00
CA PRO A 306 1.31 3.33 -11.92
C PRO A 306 0.66 3.49 -13.29
N ARG A 307 1.46 3.77 -14.32
CA ARG A 307 1.00 4.03 -15.68
C ARG A 307 0.44 2.78 -16.39
N ALA A 308 0.60 1.61 -15.78
CA ALA A 308 -0.04 0.40 -16.27
C ALA A 308 -1.51 0.31 -15.83
N TYR A 309 -1.97 1.17 -14.92
CA TYR A 309 -3.30 1.13 -14.35
C TYR A 309 -4.27 2.03 -15.10
N SER A 310 -5.46 1.51 -15.34
CA SER A 310 -6.65 2.26 -15.71
C SER A 310 -7.85 1.71 -14.95
N TRP A 311 -8.86 2.53 -14.72
CA TRP A 311 -10.11 2.11 -14.09
C TRP A 311 -11.26 2.42 -15.02
N SER A 312 -12.26 1.56 -15.03
CA SER A 312 -13.49 1.75 -15.82
C SER A 312 -14.68 1.30 -15.03
N GLY A 313 -15.75 2.09 -15.04
CA GLY A 313 -16.95 1.79 -14.27
C GLY A 313 -18.10 2.73 -14.56
N ALA A 314 -19.09 2.70 -13.67
CA ALA A 314 -20.25 3.56 -13.71
C ALA A 314 -20.66 4.01 -12.30
N LEU A 315 -21.14 5.25 -12.22
CA LEU A 315 -21.83 5.79 -11.05
C LEU A 315 -23.33 5.75 -11.30
N THR A 316 -24.06 5.08 -10.41
CA THR A 316 -25.53 5.04 -10.38
C THR A 316 -26.01 5.96 -9.28
N LEU A 317 -27.05 6.78 -9.52
CA LEU A 317 -27.49 7.83 -8.58
C LEU A 317 -28.77 7.48 -7.78
N ASP A 318 -29.50 6.41 -8.12
CA ASP A 318 -30.84 6.14 -7.59
C ASP A 318 -30.98 4.68 -7.11
N PRO A 319 -31.54 4.40 -5.91
CA PRO A 319 -31.93 5.34 -4.83
C PRO A 319 -30.77 5.70 -3.89
N ILE A 320 -29.66 4.95 -3.95
CA ILE A 320 -28.44 5.19 -3.17
C ILE A 320 -27.31 5.23 -4.17
N ALA A 321 -26.53 6.31 -4.13
CA ALA A 321 -25.41 6.47 -5.05
C ALA A 321 -24.40 5.32 -4.87
N ARG A 322 -24.07 4.64 -5.97
CA ARG A 322 -23.18 3.47 -5.99
C ARG A 322 -22.18 3.60 -7.13
N LEU A 323 -20.92 3.38 -6.81
CA LEU A 323 -19.81 3.39 -7.76
C LEU A 323 -19.36 1.95 -8.00
N ASP A 324 -19.56 1.46 -9.22
CA ASP A 324 -19.17 0.12 -9.63
C ASP A 324 -18.12 0.22 -10.72
N GLY A 325 -17.07 -0.59 -10.64
CA GLY A 325 -16.04 -0.64 -11.67
C GLY A 325 -14.95 -1.61 -11.28
N HIS A 326 -13.84 -1.55 -11.99
CA HIS A 326 -12.67 -2.36 -11.71
C HIS A 326 -11.42 -1.66 -12.23
N TRP A 327 -10.30 -1.89 -11.56
CA TRP A 327 -8.99 -1.53 -12.09
C TRP A 327 -8.51 -2.59 -13.08
N ARG A 328 -7.78 -2.16 -14.10
CA ARG A 328 -7.05 -3.00 -15.03
C ARG A 328 -5.58 -2.64 -14.97
N ASN A 329 -4.73 -3.66 -14.87
CA ASN A 329 -3.29 -3.53 -15.03
C ASN A 329 -2.90 -4.04 -16.43
N ALA A 330 -2.48 -3.14 -17.32
CA ALA A 330 -2.08 -3.47 -18.69
C ALA A 330 -0.70 -4.18 -18.77
N ARG A 331 0.02 -4.34 -17.66
CA ARG A 331 1.32 -5.00 -17.59
C ARG A 331 1.41 -5.95 -16.38
N PRO A 332 0.56 -7.00 -16.32
CA PRO A 332 0.78 -8.03 -15.31
C PRO A 332 2.13 -8.69 -15.62
N ARG A 333 3.07 -8.64 -14.67
CA ARG A 333 4.30 -9.43 -14.80
C ARG A 333 3.91 -10.89 -14.61
N ARG A 334 4.09 -11.70 -15.66
CA ARG A 334 4.01 -13.17 -15.60
C ARG A 334 5.22 -13.74 -14.89
#